data_AF-A0A381UDI3-F1
#
_entry.id   AF-A0A381UDI3-F1
#
_cell.length_a   1.000
_cell.length_b   1.000
_cell.length_c   1.000
_cell.angle_alpha   90.00
_cell.angle_beta   90.00
_cell.angle_gamma   90.00
#
_symmetry.space_group_name_H-M   'P 1'
#
loop_
_entity.id
_entity.type
_entity.pdbx_description
1 polymer ?
#
loop_
_entity_poly.entity_id
_entity_poly.type
_entity_poly.pdbx_seq_one_letter_code
_entity_poly.pdbx_strand_id
1 'polypeptide(L)'
;MNEKINKLIILLIIVISGIFIINRSNQDKIDPGSAEIMSFEILAHIKYLASDNLKGRLPGTPGSKLAIDYISKHWEAQGVEPAGTKGYKQPFSFINSVSLGKRNML
;
A
#
# COMPACT_ATOMS: atom_id res chain seq x y z
N MET A 1 -12.37 40.67 -35.74
CA MET A 1 -11.50 40.17 -34.65
C MET A 1 -10.06 40.49 -35.04
N ASN A 2 -9.29 41.17 -34.17
CA ASN A 2 -8.01 41.79 -34.54
C ASN A 2 -6.93 40.71 -34.79
N GLU A 3 -6.19 40.77 -35.90
CA GLU A 3 -5.13 39.80 -36.22
C GLU A 3 -4.11 39.63 -35.09
N LYS A 4 -3.82 40.72 -34.35
CA LYS A 4 -2.94 40.67 -33.19
C LYS A 4 -3.51 39.80 -32.05
N ILE A 5 -4.83 39.82 -31.86
CA ILE A 5 -5.52 39.03 -30.84
C ILE A 5 -5.50 37.54 -31.21
N ASN A 6 -5.71 37.21 -32.49
CA ASN A 6 -5.68 35.82 -32.95
C ASN A 6 -4.28 35.19 -32.80
N LYS A 7 -3.22 35.95 -33.12
CA LYS A 7 -1.83 35.51 -32.91
C LYS A 7 -1.52 35.26 -31.42
N LEU A 8 -2.05 36.12 -30.53
CA LEU A 8 -1.87 35.96 -29.08
C LEU A 8 -2.57 34.70 -28.55
N ILE A 9 -3.79 34.42 -29.01
CA ILE A 9 -4.56 33.22 -28.61
C ILE A 9 -3.85 31.94 -29.06
N ILE A 10 -3.34 31.90 -30.29
CA ILE A 10 -2.61 30.73 -30.82
C ILE A 10 -1.34 30.46 -30.00
N LEU A 11 -0.58 31.52 -29.65
CA LEU A 11 0.61 31.39 -28.81
C LEU A 11 0.28 30.79 -27.43
N LEU A 12 -0.84 31.23 -26.83
CA LEU A 12 -1.29 30.76 -25.52
C LEU A 12 -1.72 29.28 -25.55
N ILE A 13 -2.38 28.83 -26.61
CA ILE A 13 -2.76 27.43 -26.80
C ILE A 13 -1.52 26.54 -26.93
N ILE A 14 -0.51 26.98 -27.68
CA ILE A 14 0.75 26.22 -27.84
C ILE A 14 1.45 26.07 -26.48
N VAL A 15 1.55 27.14 -25.70
CA VAL A 15 2.17 27.12 -24.37
C VAL A 15 1.40 26.20 -23.40
N ILE A 16 0.07 26.29 -23.38
CA ILE A 16 -0.77 25.42 -22.54
C ILE A 16 -0.64 23.95 -22.96
N SER A 17 -0.63 23.67 -24.27
CA SER A 17 -0.45 22.32 -24.79
C SER A 17 0.94 21.75 -24.44
N GLY A 18 1.99 22.58 -24.48
CA GLY A 18 3.33 22.20 -24.04
C GLY A 18 3.39 21.84 -22.56
N ILE A 19 2.78 22.66 -21.69
CA ILE A 19 2.67 22.37 -20.25
C ILE A 19 1.87 21.08 -20.02
N PHE A 20 0.81 20.85 -20.79
CA PHE A 20 0.00 19.63 -20.70
C PHE A 20 0.77 18.37 -21.13
N ILE A 21 1.59 18.47 -22.18
CA ILE A 21 2.45 17.35 -22.64
C ILE A 21 3.55 17.04 -21.60
N ILE A 22 4.19 18.05 -21.01
CA ILE A 22 5.20 17.87 -19.96
C ILE A 22 4.61 17.19 -18.72
N ASN A 23 3.41 17.61 -18.29
CA ASN A 23 2.72 16.96 -17.18
C ASN A 23 2.30 15.52 -17.47
N ARG A 24 2.13 15.14 -18.75
CA ARG A 24 1.73 13.78 -19.15
C ARG A 24 2.90 12.79 -19.22
N SER A 25 4.13 13.26 -19.52
CA SER A 25 5.34 12.40 -19.55
C SER A 25 5.75 11.87 -18.17
N ASN A 26 5.43 12.58 -17.08
CA ASN A 26 5.62 12.02 -15.73
C ASN A 26 4.64 10.88 -15.38
N GLN A 27 3.71 10.54 -16.27
CA GLN A 27 2.86 9.35 -16.18
C GLN A 27 3.22 8.29 -17.21
N ASP A 28 4.48 8.26 -17.67
CA ASP A 28 5.00 7.12 -18.43
C ASP A 28 5.09 5.91 -17.48
N LYS A 29 3.96 5.20 -17.43
CA LYS A 29 3.71 3.81 -17.03
C LYS A 29 4.87 3.18 -16.25
N ILE A 30 4.76 3.23 -14.92
CA ILE A 30 5.42 2.26 -14.05
C ILE A 30 4.91 0.89 -14.50
N ASP A 31 5.73 0.11 -15.20
CA ASP A 31 5.45 -1.31 -15.42
C ASP A 31 5.52 -1.98 -14.04
N PRO A 32 4.42 -2.52 -13.50
CA PRO A 32 4.43 -3.15 -12.18
C PRO A 32 5.36 -4.37 -12.13
N GLY A 33 5.77 -4.93 -13.28
CA GLY A 33 6.80 -5.96 -13.40
C GLY A 33 8.24 -5.44 -13.50
N SER A 34 8.43 -4.13 -13.75
CA SER A 34 9.75 -3.48 -13.83
C SER A 34 10.13 -2.73 -12.56
N ALA A 35 9.24 -2.64 -11.57
CA ALA A 35 9.58 -2.15 -10.26
C ALA A 35 10.61 -3.11 -9.66
N GLU A 36 11.88 -2.73 -9.72
CA GLU A 36 12.97 -3.53 -9.20
C GLU A 36 12.72 -3.76 -7.71
N ILE A 37 12.38 -4.99 -7.32
CA ILE A 37 12.14 -5.32 -5.92
C ILE A 37 13.49 -5.23 -5.21
N MET A 38 13.71 -4.16 -4.45
CA MET A 38 15.00 -3.95 -3.81
C MET A 38 15.09 -4.73 -2.50
N SER A 39 16.15 -5.51 -2.34
CA SER A 39 16.37 -6.34 -1.14
C SER A 39 16.32 -5.54 0.17
N PHE A 40 16.69 -4.26 0.15
CA PHE A 40 16.65 -3.42 1.35
C PHE A 40 15.22 -3.01 1.75
N GLU A 41 14.29 -2.88 0.80
CA GLU A 41 12.89 -2.56 1.08
C GLU A 41 12.21 -3.74 1.77
N ILE A 42 12.41 -4.95 1.23
CA ILE A 42 11.97 -6.19 1.86
C ILE A 42 12.55 -6.29 3.28
N LEU A 43 13.85 -6.05 3.43
CA LEU A 43 14.52 -6.10 4.74
C LEU A 43 13.93 -5.09 5.72
N ALA A 44 13.53 -3.90 5.28
CA ALA A 44 12.89 -2.91 6.13
C ALA A 44 11.53 -3.41 6.66
N HIS A 45 10.70 -4.01 5.81
CA HIS A 45 9.43 -4.63 6.22
C HIS A 45 9.64 -5.76 7.23
N ILE A 46 10.62 -6.65 6.95
CA ILE A 46 10.98 -7.75 7.87
C ILE A 46 11.40 -7.19 9.23
N LYS A 47 12.32 -6.22 9.25
CA LYS A 47 12.82 -5.60 10.48
C LYS A 47 11.70 -5.00 11.31
N TYR A 48 10.76 -4.29 10.69
CA TYR A 48 9.63 -3.72 11.42
C TYR A 48 8.71 -4.82 11.97
N LEU A 49 8.28 -5.77 11.13
CA LEU A 49 7.32 -6.81 11.51
C LEU A 49 7.87 -7.82 12.53
N ALA A 50 9.20 -7.90 12.66
CA ALA A 50 9.91 -8.70 13.65
C ALA A 50 10.45 -7.88 14.83
N SER A 51 10.20 -6.56 14.88
CA SER A 51 10.74 -5.70 15.94
C SER A 51 10.08 -5.91 17.29
N ASP A 52 10.83 -5.62 18.35
CA ASP A 52 10.34 -5.63 19.74
C ASP A 52 9.17 -4.68 19.96
N ASN A 53 8.99 -3.65 19.11
CA ASN A 53 7.86 -2.73 19.18
C ASN A 53 6.51 -3.44 19.05
N LEU A 54 6.46 -4.54 18.30
CA LEU A 54 5.24 -5.33 18.16
C LEU A 54 5.03 -6.26 19.36
N LYS A 55 6.09 -6.62 20.09
CA LYS A 55 6.03 -7.54 21.26
C LYS A 55 5.40 -8.90 20.93
N GLY A 56 5.54 -9.34 19.66
CA GLY A 56 4.88 -10.53 19.12
C GLY A 56 3.60 -10.23 18.32
N ARG A 57 3.04 -11.24 17.66
CA ARG A 57 1.87 -11.10 16.75
C ARG A 57 0.80 -12.16 16.96
N LEU A 58 0.68 -12.70 18.18
CA LEU A 58 -0.38 -13.67 18.51
C LEU A 58 -1.75 -13.04 18.20
N PRO A 59 -2.68 -13.72 17.49
CA PRO A 59 -3.93 -13.10 17.08
C PRO A 59 -4.71 -12.48 18.25
N GLY A 60 -5.20 -11.26 18.05
CA GLY A 60 -5.94 -10.51 19.08
C GLY A 60 -5.08 -9.68 20.04
N THR A 61 -3.76 -9.88 20.08
CA THR A 61 -2.85 -9.05 20.89
C THR A 61 -2.67 -7.63 20.31
N PRO A 62 -2.18 -6.65 21.10
CA PRO A 62 -1.83 -5.33 20.58
C PRO A 62 -0.85 -5.36 19.40
N GLY A 63 0.18 -6.22 19.48
CA GLY A 63 1.14 -6.41 18.39
C GLY A 63 0.54 -6.96 17.10
N SER A 64 -0.45 -7.86 17.23
CA SER A 64 -1.23 -8.33 16.08
C SER A 64 -1.99 -7.18 15.41
N LYS A 65 -2.61 -6.27 16.19
CA LYS A 65 -3.31 -5.09 15.63
C LYS A 65 -2.34 -4.16 14.89
N LEU A 66 -1.17 -3.87 15.47
CA LEU A 66 -0.13 -3.06 14.84
C LEU A 66 0.33 -3.66 13.52
N ALA A 67 0.56 -4.98 13.47
CA ALA A 67 0.96 -5.66 12.25
C ALA A 67 -0.13 -5.59 11.16
N ILE A 68 -1.40 -5.80 11.53
CA ILE A 68 -2.54 -5.70 10.61
C ILE A 68 -2.62 -4.28 10.02
N ASP A 69 -2.52 -3.26 10.87
CA ASP A 69 -2.62 -1.86 10.42
C ASP A 69 -1.42 -1.46 9.56
N TYR A 70 -0.21 -1.94 9.87
CA TYR A 70 0.98 -1.75 9.04
C TYR A 70 0.78 -2.30 7.63
N ILE A 71 0.39 -3.57 7.51
CA ILE A 71 0.18 -4.23 6.21
C ILE A 71 -0.93 -3.52 5.43
N SER A 72 -2.05 -3.22 6.09
CA SER A 72 -3.19 -2.55 5.45
C SER A 72 -2.80 -1.18 4.88
N LYS A 73 -2.04 -0.37 5.64
CA LYS A 73 -1.56 0.94 5.18
C LYS A 73 -0.60 0.83 3.99
N HIS A 74 0.30 -0.15 4.00
CA HIS A 74 1.21 -0.36 2.88
C HIS A 74 0.46 -0.81 1.63
N TRP A 75 -0.52 -1.70 1.75
CA TRP A 75 -1.38 -2.10 0.63
C TRP A 75 -2.18 -0.94 0.05
N GLU A 76 -2.81 -0.14 0.92
CA GLU A 76 -3.53 1.07 0.51
C GLU A 76 -2.61 2.06 -0.23
N ALA A 77 -1.41 2.32 0.31
CA ALA A 77 -0.44 3.21 -0.31
C ALA A 77 0.07 2.72 -1.68
N GLN A 78 0.05 1.40 -1.93
CA GLN A 78 0.42 0.80 -3.21
C GLN A 78 -0.78 0.62 -4.15
N GLY A 79 -1.98 1.08 -3.78
CA GLY A 79 -3.18 0.98 -4.62
C GLY A 79 -3.75 -0.43 -4.73
N VAL A 80 -3.39 -1.34 -3.81
CA VAL A 80 -3.96 -2.69 -3.76
C VAL A 80 -5.43 -2.60 -3.39
N GLU A 81 -6.31 -3.23 -4.16
CA GLU A 81 -7.73 -3.28 -3.84
C GLU A 81 -8.00 -4.17 -2.61
N PRO A 82 -8.90 -3.76 -1.70
CA PRO A 82 -9.25 -4.55 -0.54
C PRO A 82 -10.06 -5.81 -0.92
N ALA A 83 -9.72 -6.94 -0.32
CA ALA A 83 -10.39 -8.24 -0.54
C ALA A 83 -10.92 -8.91 0.75
N GLY A 84 -10.95 -8.19 1.86
CA GLY A 84 -11.47 -8.68 3.14
C GLY A 84 -12.95 -8.38 3.33
N THR A 85 -13.57 -9.05 4.31
CA THR A 85 -14.98 -8.82 4.69
C THR A 85 -15.24 -7.36 5.10
N LYS A 86 -14.24 -6.67 5.64
CA LYS A 86 -14.28 -5.22 5.92
C LYS A 86 -12.98 -4.55 5.48
N GLY A 87 -12.95 -4.03 4.26
CA GLY A 87 -11.74 -3.45 3.67
C GLY A 87 -10.64 -4.51 3.55
N TYR A 88 -9.43 -4.24 4.02
CA TYR A 88 -8.32 -5.20 4.01
C TYR A 88 -8.42 -6.33 5.06
N LYS A 89 -9.35 -6.25 6.02
CA LYS A 89 -9.40 -7.16 7.18
C LYS A 89 -10.36 -8.32 6.94
N GLN A 90 -9.86 -9.54 7.13
CA GLN A 90 -10.64 -10.79 7.08
C GLN A 90 -10.72 -11.44 8.48
N PRO A 91 -11.91 -11.50 9.11
CA PRO A 91 -12.09 -12.17 10.39
C PRO A 91 -12.00 -13.69 10.24
N PHE A 92 -11.43 -14.37 11.24
CA PHE A 92 -11.42 -15.82 11.35
C PHE A 92 -11.46 -16.25 12.82
N SER A 93 -11.90 -17.48 13.07
CA SER A 93 -11.90 -18.10 14.40
C SER A 93 -10.66 -18.97 14.58
N PHE A 94 -10.09 -18.98 15.79
CA PHE A 94 -8.97 -19.84 16.13
C PHE A 94 -9.06 -20.30 17.59
N ILE A 95 -8.39 -21.40 17.91
CA ILE A 95 -8.27 -21.91 19.28
C ILE A 95 -7.10 -21.19 19.95
N ASN A 96 -7.36 -20.44 21.02
CA ASN A 96 -6.31 -19.69 21.73
C ASN A 96 -5.59 -20.50 22.82
N SER A 97 -6.21 -21.60 23.25
CA SER A 97 -5.70 -22.46 24.31
C SER A 97 -6.43 -23.80 24.28
N VAL A 98 -5.74 -24.84 24.72
CA VAL A 98 -6.31 -26.16 24.95
C VAL A 98 -5.95 -26.54 26.38
N SER A 99 -6.94 -26.93 27.17
CA SER A 99 -6.72 -27.42 28.53
C SER A 99 -6.83 -28.94 28.54
N LEU A 100 -5.92 -29.59 29.28
CA LEU A 100 -5.99 -31.03 29.50
C LEU A 100 -7.23 -31.36 30.34
N GLY A 101 -7.97 -32.38 29.93
CA GLY A 101 -9.05 -32.95 30.71
C GLY A 101 -8.55 -34.03 31.67
N LYS A 102 -9.43 -34.47 32.59
CA LYS A 102 -9.13 -35.54 33.57
C LYS A 102 -8.70 -36.88 32.94
N ARG A 103 -8.92 -37.07 31.63
CA ARG A 103 -8.61 -38.30 30.88
C ARG A 103 -7.34 -38.19 30.04
N ASN A 104 -6.59 -37.10 30.14
CA ASN A 104 -5.31 -36.95 29.47
C ASN A 104 -4.22 -37.62 30.33
N MET A 105 -3.82 -38.84 29.97
CA MET A 105 -2.74 -39.60 30.62
C MET A 105 -1.71 -40.01 29.55
N LEU A 106 -0.43 -40.06 29.94
CA LEU A 106 0.69 -40.54 29.11
C LEU A 106 0.90 -42.04 29.26
#